data_AF-A0A9D9XTJ2-F1
#
_entry.id   AF-A0A9D9XTJ2-F1
#
_cell.length_a   1.000
_cell.length_b   1.000
_cell.length_c   1.000
_cell.angle_alpha   90.00
_cell.angle_beta   90.00
_cell.angle_gamma   90.00
#
_symmetry.space_group_name_H-M   'P 1'
#
loop_
_entity.id
_entity.type
_entity.pdbx_description
1 polymer ?
#
loop_
_entity_poly.entity_id
_entity_poly.type
_entity_poly.pdbx_seq_one_letter_code
_entity_poly.pdbx_strand_id
1 'polypeptide(L)'
;MKNAVNALVLGLTLVAFNPAGAEEPPAEQLKLKDGSTLYLHADGTGRMVDQHGKPMSMADGIEMETADGRVILMKNKRVWVRYGPPGKGRTVLRTD
;
A
#
# COMPACT_ATOMS: atom_id res chain seq x y z
N MET A 1 -49.28 19.93 50.78
CA MET A 1 -47.99 20.62 50.98
C MET A 1 -46.93 19.52 51.12
N LYS A 2 -45.98 19.22 50.23
CA LYS A 2 -45.34 19.86 49.07
C LYS A 2 -44.85 18.68 48.19
N ASN A 3 -45.20 18.57 46.91
CA ASN A 3 -44.36 18.89 45.74
C ASN A 3 -42.97 18.24 45.86
N ALA A 4 -42.43 17.42 44.95
CA ALA A 4 -42.62 17.36 43.52
C ALA A 4 -42.10 16.01 42.94
N VAL A 5 -42.81 15.57 41.91
CA VAL A 5 -42.38 14.64 40.86
C VAL A 5 -41.39 15.36 39.92
N ASN A 6 -40.50 14.61 39.25
CA ASN A 6 -39.54 14.97 38.17
C ASN A 6 -38.08 15.10 38.63
N ALA A 7 -37.07 14.53 37.96
CA ALA A 7 -37.00 13.72 36.76
C ALA A 7 -35.67 12.94 36.77
N LEU A 8 -35.72 11.68 36.32
CA LEU A 8 -34.56 10.83 36.03
C LEU A 8 -33.88 11.34 34.76
N VAL A 9 -32.72 11.98 34.88
CA VAL A 9 -31.89 12.35 33.72
C VAL A 9 -30.81 11.28 33.55
N LEU A 10 -31.16 10.21 32.81
CA LEU A 10 -30.20 9.29 32.21
C LEU A 10 -29.55 10.00 31.02
N GLY A 11 -28.48 10.75 31.29
CA GLY A 11 -27.64 11.31 30.23
C GLY A 11 -26.83 10.20 29.57
N LEU A 12 -27.38 9.56 28.54
CA LEU A 12 -26.58 8.78 27.59
C LEU A 12 -25.69 9.77 26.83
N THR A 13 -24.45 9.90 27.27
CA THR A 13 -23.40 10.55 26.49
C THR A 13 -23.09 9.66 25.29
N LEU A 14 -23.63 10.01 24.14
CA LEU A 14 -23.16 9.52 22.85
C LEU A 14 -21.72 9.99 22.67
N VAL A 15 -20.75 9.13 22.99
CA VAL A 15 -19.35 9.34 22.60
C VAL A 15 -19.34 9.29 21.08
N ALA A 16 -19.16 10.44 20.45
CA ALA A 16 -18.95 10.54 19.02
C ALA A 16 -17.72 9.70 18.66
N PHE A 17 -17.93 8.59 17.94
CA PHE A 17 -16.87 7.94 17.20
C PHE A 17 -16.39 8.94 16.15
N ASN A 18 -15.29 9.61 16.43
CA ASN A 18 -14.53 10.34 15.43
C ASN A 18 -13.70 9.29 14.72
N PRO A 19 -13.99 8.90 13.45
CA PRO A 19 -12.97 8.26 12.65
C PRO A 19 -11.97 9.37 12.34
N ALA A 20 -11.05 9.64 13.28
CA ALA A 20 -9.83 10.35 12.96
C ALA A 20 -9.30 9.61 11.73
N GLY A 21 -9.25 10.32 10.60
CA GLY A 21 -8.92 9.75 9.30
C GLY A 21 -7.75 8.80 9.50
N ALA A 22 -8.00 7.53 9.23
CA ALA A 22 -6.92 6.57 9.14
C ALA A 22 -6.07 7.08 7.97
N GLU A 23 -5.04 7.87 8.30
CA GLU A 23 -4.01 8.26 7.36
C GLU A 23 -3.46 6.93 6.86
N GLU A 24 -3.85 6.53 5.66
CA GLU A 24 -3.30 5.35 5.03
C GLU A 24 -1.78 5.54 5.04
N PRO A 25 -1.03 4.57 5.57
CA PRO A 25 0.41 4.70 5.67
C PRO A 25 0.96 5.06 4.29
N PRO A 26 1.85 6.08 4.21
CA PRO A 26 2.32 6.57 2.92
C PRO A 26 2.88 5.42 2.10
N ALA A 27 2.42 5.31 0.85
CA ALA A 27 2.87 4.27 -0.06
C ALA A 27 4.39 4.35 -0.24
N GLU A 28 5.08 3.21 -0.16
CA GLU A 28 6.50 3.10 -0.44
C GLU A 28 6.74 3.44 -1.93
N GLN A 29 7.68 4.33 -2.20
CA GLN A 29 8.03 4.77 -3.55
C GLN A 29 9.24 4.00 -4.06
N LEU A 30 9.04 3.24 -5.12
CA LEU A 30 10.03 2.37 -5.74
C LEU A 30 10.33 2.90 -7.14
N LYS A 31 11.52 3.49 -7.33
CA LYS A 31 11.99 3.90 -8.65
C LYS A 31 12.46 2.68 -9.43
N LEU A 32 11.99 2.52 -10.66
CA LEU A 32 12.37 1.44 -11.56
C LEU A 32 13.49 1.88 -12.51
N LYS A 33 14.26 0.91 -13.03
CA LYS A 33 15.38 1.19 -13.96
C LYS A 33 14.94 1.78 -15.29
N ASP A 34 13.70 1.55 -15.69
CA ASP A 34 13.10 2.12 -16.91
C ASP A 34 12.65 3.58 -16.73
N GLY A 35 12.83 4.16 -15.54
CA GLY A 35 12.43 5.53 -15.21
C GLY A 35 11.00 5.66 -14.69
N SER A 36 10.22 4.57 -14.68
CA SER A 36 8.89 4.54 -14.06
C SER A 36 8.98 4.48 -12.53
N THR A 37 7.88 4.80 -11.85
CA THR A 37 7.77 4.77 -10.40
C THR A 37 6.58 3.90 -9.97
N LEU A 38 6.85 2.97 -9.07
CA LEU A 38 5.84 2.15 -8.41
C LEU A 38 5.57 2.69 -7.00
N TYR A 39 4.31 3.01 -6.71
CA TYR A 39 3.81 3.34 -5.39
C TYR A 39 3.20 2.07 -4.79
N LEU A 40 3.78 1.55 -3.72
CA LEU A 40 3.37 0.30 -3.05
C LEU A 40 2.67 0.64 -1.72
N HIS A 41 1.40 0.27 -1.61
CA HIS A 41 0.63 0.43 -0.38
C HIS A 41 0.91 -0.72 0.60
N ALA A 42 0.67 -0.49 1.89
CA ALA A 42 0.89 -1.48 2.95
C ALA A 42 0.04 -2.76 2.80
N ASP A 43 -1.06 -2.71 2.03
CA ASP A 43 -1.93 -3.86 1.73
C ASP A 43 -1.37 -4.78 0.62
N GLY A 44 -0.27 -4.37 -0.03
CA GLY A 44 0.39 -5.06 -1.14
C GLY A 44 -0.18 -4.72 -2.53
N THR A 45 -1.13 -3.78 -2.61
CA THR A 45 -1.55 -3.17 -3.87
C THR A 45 -0.57 -2.07 -4.27
N GLY A 46 -0.57 -1.70 -5.54
CA GLY A 46 0.28 -0.62 -6.00
C GLY A 46 -0.26 0.09 -7.21
N ARG A 47 0.31 1.26 -7.47
CA ARG A 47 0.07 2.07 -8.66
C ARG A 47 1.40 2.35 -9.33
N MET A 48 1.48 2.12 -10.63
CA MET A 48 2.67 2.44 -11.42
C MET A 48 2.40 3.67 -12.29
N VAL A 49 3.41 4.53 -12.39
CA VAL A 49 3.38 5.70 -13.27
C VAL A 49 4.66 5.73 -14.10
N ASP A 50 4.57 6.24 -15.33
CA ASP A 50 5.74 6.46 -16.17
C ASP A 50 6.59 7.64 -15.68
N GLN A 51 7.69 7.91 -16.38
CA GLN A 51 8.60 9.03 -16.11
C GLN A 51 7.95 10.42 -16.15
N HIS A 52 6.76 10.56 -16.75
CA HIS A 52 5.99 11.78 -16.84
C HIS A 52 4.84 11.83 -15.81
N GLY A 53 4.74 10.82 -14.93
CA GLY A 53 3.69 10.71 -13.93
C GLY A 53 2.35 10.17 -14.47
N LYS A 54 2.30 9.70 -15.72
CA LYS A 54 1.08 9.12 -16.29
C LYS A 54 0.87 7.72 -15.71
N PRO A 55 -0.33 7.40 -15.20
CA PRO A 55 -0.63 6.04 -14.75
C PRO A 55 -0.44 5.03 -15.88
N MET A 56 0.24 3.94 -15.54
CA MET A 56 0.46 2.80 -16.42
C MET A 56 0.12 1.50 -15.69
N SER A 57 -0.28 0.49 -16.45
CA SER A 57 -0.56 -0.83 -15.89
C SER A 57 0.74 -1.52 -15.51
N MET A 58 0.76 -2.12 -14.33
CA MET A 58 1.82 -3.07 -13.97
C MET A 58 1.68 -4.31 -14.86
N ALA A 59 2.81 -4.75 -15.45
CA ALA A 59 2.84 -5.97 -16.23
C ALA A 59 2.79 -7.19 -15.29
N ASP A 60 1.75 -8.02 -15.42
CA ASP A 60 1.60 -9.25 -14.65
C ASP A 60 2.58 -10.32 -15.15
N GLY A 61 3.26 -11.00 -14.23
CA GLY A 61 4.22 -12.06 -14.54
C GLY A 61 5.57 -11.58 -15.07
N ILE A 62 5.80 -10.26 -15.17
CA ILE A 62 7.07 -9.68 -15.62
C ILE A 62 7.86 -9.16 -14.42
N GLU A 63 9.13 -9.55 -14.34
CA GLU A 63 10.08 -9.04 -13.36
C GLU A 63 10.51 -7.61 -13.74
N MET A 64 10.39 -6.68 -12.81
CA MET A 64 10.80 -5.29 -12.92
C MET A 64 11.93 -5.05 -11.93
N GLU A 65 13.02 -4.43 -12.38
CA GLU A 65 14.14 -4.10 -11.50
C GLU A 65 14.07 -2.64 -11.06
N THR A 66 14.17 -2.44 -9.76
CA THR A 66 14.29 -1.11 -9.16
C THR A 66 15.68 -0.52 -9.36
N ALA A 67 15.79 0.80 -9.21
CA ALA A 67 17.06 1.52 -9.27
C ALA A 67 18.05 1.07 -8.20
N ASP A 68 17.57 0.58 -7.04
CA ASP A 68 18.40 0.02 -5.97
C ASP A 68 18.77 -1.46 -6.19
N GLY A 69 18.26 -2.08 -7.27
CA GLY A 69 18.55 -3.46 -7.66
C GLY A 69 17.61 -4.52 -7.09
N ARG A 70 16.60 -4.15 -6.29
CA ARG A 70 15.51 -5.08 -5.94
C ARG A 70 14.73 -5.50 -7.19
N VAL A 71 14.32 -6.76 -7.23
CA VAL A 71 13.44 -7.30 -8.28
C VAL A 71 12.02 -7.40 -7.75
N ILE A 72 11.08 -6.87 -8.51
CA ILE A 72 9.66 -6.83 -8.20
C ILE A 72 8.92 -7.65 -9.27
N LEU A 73 7.99 -8.49 -8.83
CA LEU A 73 7.08 -9.22 -9.70
C LEU A 73 5.65 -8.85 -9.33
N MET A 74 4.84 -8.45 -10.30
CA MET A 74 3.40 -8.34 -10.08
C MET A 74 2.74 -9.67 -10.45
N LYS A 75 1.93 -10.23 -9.54
CA LYS A 75 1.14 -11.43 -9.81
C LYS A 75 -0.24 -11.32 -9.17
N ASN A 76 -1.29 -11.55 -9.94
CA ASN A 76 -2.68 -11.52 -9.46
C ASN A 76 -3.05 -10.17 -8.79
N LYS A 77 -2.59 -9.05 -9.38
CA LYS A 77 -2.80 -7.67 -8.85
C LYS A 77 -2.14 -7.39 -7.50
N ARG A 78 -1.22 -8.26 -7.06
CA ARG A 78 -0.44 -8.08 -5.84
C ARG A 78 1.03 -7.96 -6.21
N VAL A 79 1.74 -7.08 -5.51
CA VAL A 79 3.17 -6.88 -5.69
C VAL A 79 3.92 -7.88 -4.83
N TRP A 80 4.80 -8.66 -5.45
CA TRP A 80 5.72 -9.57 -4.78
C TRP A 80 7.12 -8.99 -4.90
N VAL A 81 7.68 -8.55 -3.78
CA VAL A 81 9.05 -8.04 -3.73
C VAL A 81 9.98 -9.20 -3.41
N ARG A 82 10.90 -9.51 -4.32
CA ARG A 82 11.98 -10.45 -4.04
C ARG A 82 13.20 -9.63 -3.62
N TYR A 83 13.55 -9.73 -2.34
CA TYR A 83 14.83 -9.24 -1.85
C TYR A 83 15.94 -10.18 -2.33
N GLY A 84 16.70 -9.72 -3.32
CA GLY A 84 17.86 -10.42 -3.85
C GLY A 84 18.99 -9.42 -4.10
N PRO A 85 20.25 -9.88 -4.25
CA PRO A 85 21.34 -8.99 -4.59
C PRO A 85 21.04 -8.25 -5.92
N PRO A 86 21.28 -6.93 -5.99
CA PRO A 86 21.14 -6.12 -7.19
C PRO A 86 21.66 -6.82 -8.45
N GLY A 87 20.86 -6.84 -9.52
CA GLY A 87 21.32 -7.34 -10.82
C GLY A 87 21.46 -8.87 -10.99
N LYS A 88 20.91 -9.71 -10.10
CA LYS A 88 20.90 -11.19 -10.26
C LYS A 88 19.55 -11.79 -10.67
N GLY A 89 18.77 -11.08 -11.50
CA GLY A 89 17.42 -11.46 -11.98
C GLY A 89 17.32 -12.68 -12.91
N ARG A 90 18.18 -13.70 -12.77
CA ARG A 90 18.03 -15.00 -13.47
C ARG A 90 18.91 -16.14 -12.95
N THR A 91 19.91 -15.85 -12.12
CA THR A 91 20.94 -16.84 -11.77
C THR A 91 20.52 -17.84 -10.69
N VAL A 92 19.49 -17.54 -9.88
CA VAL A 92 19.28 -18.29 -8.62
C VAL A 92 18.17 -19.35 -8.68
N LEU A 93 17.52 -19.60 -9.81
CA LEU A 93 16.50 -20.67 -9.90
C LEU A 93 16.52 -21.36 -11.27
N ARG A 94 17.63 -22.02 -11.59
CA ARG A 94 17.60 -23.24 -12.41
C ARG A 94 18.11 -24.35 -11.50
N THR A 95 17.19 -25.02 -10.83
CA THR A 95 17.39 -26.43 -10.48
C THR A 95 17.15 -27.21 -11.76
N ASP A 96 18.25 -27.72 -12.31
CA ASP A 96 18.33 -28.88 -13.18
C ASP A 96 17.50 -30.08 -12.67
#